data_AF-A0A3B9KBQ5-F1
#
_entry.id   AF-A0A3B9KBQ5-F1
#
_cell.length_a   1.000
_cell.length_b   1.000
_cell.length_c   1.000
_cell.angle_alpha   90.00
_cell.angle_beta   90.00
_cell.angle_gamma   90.00
#
_symmetry.space_group_name_H-M   'P 1'
#
loop_
_entity.id
_entity.type
_entity.pdbx_description
1 polymer ?
#
loop_
_entity_poly.entity_id
_entity_poly.type
_entity_poly.pdbx_seq_one_letter_code
_entity_poly.pdbx_strand_id
1 'polypeptide(L)'
;MLELLQMWAMVEVLGFVCLPLTITVFHNLPDRGWAFSKAIGTAVLAFCVWFPLMCLRFLPFSQFFVAGVFLLLLAFNIIGFLRVRQTIAKVMRVNFTYILISETVFAGMMLLLGWIRSYVPDIRSFEMFMDEGFIAAIMRSPHLPPNDMWFSGFPINYYYYAHFTVAALAKLLGQSPSIAFNTGISMFYGLTAVNLFGVTCNIVSWAHHARKGARVNGATEVQRPDTSYPPLLRAVPYGFLTMLMALVLGNLAATQQWWEQHGDWTQFDWFTPSRVVDRTINEFPAFSFLPVSYTHLRAHETASYLVC
;
A
#
# COMPACT_ATOMS: atom_id res chain seq x y z
N MET A 1 18.81 1.83 6.67
CA MET A 1 17.96 3.03 6.91
C MET A 1 17.92 3.93 5.69
N LEU A 2 19.05 4.15 5.00
CA LEU A 2 19.09 4.88 3.73
C LEU A 2 18.18 4.24 2.67
N GLU A 3 18.17 2.91 2.60
CA GLU A 3 17.40 2.11 1.65
C GLU A 3 15.89 2.23 1.88
N LEU A 4 15.48 2.37 3.14
CA LEU A 4 14.10 2.66 3.49
C LEU A 4 13.68 4.05 3.01
N LEU A 5 14.55 5.05 3.17
CA LEU A 5 14.32 6.41 2.66
C LEU A 5 14.29 6.45 1.13
N GLN A 6 15.12 5.65 0.45
CA GLN A 6 15.07 5.50 -1.00
C GLN A 6 13.73 4.92 -1.47
N MET A 7 13.24 3.86 -0.80
CA MET A 7 11.93 3.28 -1.12
C MET A 7 10.80 4.28 -0.86
N TRP A 8 10.84 4.98 0.28
CA TRP A 8 9.88 6.04 0.60
C TRP A 8 9.87 7.13 -0.48
N ALA A 9 11.04 7.66 -0.84
CA ALA A 9 11.17 8.70 -1.85
C ALA A 9 10.69 8.23 -3.22
N MET A 10 10.98 6.97 -3.59
CA MET A 10 10.50 6.38 -4.85
C MET A 10 8.96 6.36 -4.91
N VAL A 11 8.31 5.90 -3.84
CA VAL A 11 6.85 5.86 -3.76
C VAL A 11 6.24 7.26 -3.70
N GLU A 12 6.90 8.20 -3.05
CA GLU A 12 6.49 9.61 -3.03
C GLU A 12 6.51 10.21 -4.44
N VAL A 13 7.61 10.02 -5.17
CA VAL A 13 7.75 10.44 -6.56
C VAL A 13 6.68 9.80 -7.43
N LEU A 14 6.39 8.50 -7.25
CA LEU A 14 5.29 7.84 -7.96
C LEU A 14 3.92 8.42 -7.63
N GLY A 15 3.70 8.83 -6.39
CA GLY A 15 2.51 9.58 -5.99
C GLY A 15 2.33 10.83 -6.83
N PHE A 16 3.39 11.64 -6.99
CA PHE A 16 3.36 12.84 -7.83
C PHE A 16 3.21 12.52 -9.32
N VAL A 17 3.86 11.46 -9.82
CA VAL A 17 3.73 11.00 -11.22
C VAL A 17 2.30 10.55 -11.53
N CYS A 18 1.57 9.97 -10.57
CA CYS A 18 0.18 9.59 -10.78
C CYS A 18 -0.85 10.60 -10.26
N LEU A 19 -0.43 11.73 -9.70
CA LEU A 19 -1.33 12.73 -9.14
C LEU A 19 -2.34 13.31 -10.16
N PRO A 20 -1.96 13.65 -11.42
CA PRO A 20 -2.94 14.07 -12.42
C PRO A 20 -3.99 13.00 -12.71
N LEU A 21 -3.57 11.73 -12.77
CA LEU A 21 -4.48 10.62 -12.98
C LEU A 21 -5.46 10.51 -11.81
N THR A 22 -4.99 10.52 -10.55
CA THR A 22 -5.88 10.39 -9.40
C THR A 22 -6.84 11.57 -9.28
N ILE A 23 -6.40 12.80 -9.55
CA ILE A 23 -7.29 13.97 -9.52
C ILE A 23 -8.40 13.89 -10.58
N THR A 24 -8.10 13.35 -11.75
CA THR A 24 -9.13 13.15 -12.80
C THR A 24 -10.10 12.03 -12.45
N VAL A 25 -9.61 10.89 -11.96
CA VAL A 25 -10.45 9.72 -11.63
C VAL A 25 -11.28 9.98 -10.37
N PHE A 26 -10.66 10.50 -9.32
CA PHE A 26 -11.31 10.81 -8.03
C PHE A 26 -11.80 12.24 -7.96
N HIS A 27 -12.21 12.83 -9.08
CA HIS A 27 -12.72 14.20 -9.10
C HIS A 27 -13.93 14.40 -8.18
N ASN A 28 -14.67 13.35 -7.80
CA ASN A 28 -15.79 13.46 -6.87
C ASN A 28 -15.40 13.40 -5.38
N LEU A 29 -14.14 13.08 -5.05
CA LEU A 29 -13.67 13.04 -3.68
C LEU A 29 -13.20 14.44 -3.20
N PRO A 30 -13.47 14.82 -1.94
CA PRO A 30 -12.95 16.06 -1.35
C PRO A 30 -11.45 16.32 -1.52
N ASP A 31 -10.62 15.27 -1.38
CA ASP A 31 -9.16 15.37 -1.53
C ASP A 31 -8.66 15.14 -2.95
N ARG A 32 -9.57 14.85 -3.89
CA ARG A 32 -9.27 14.51 -5.29
C ARG A 32 -8.30 13.34 -5.44
N GLY A 33 -8.32 12.38 -4.50
CA GLY A 33 -7.48 11.18 -4.56
C GLY A 33 -6.03 11.44 -4.17
N TRP A 34 -5.73 12.49 -3.41
CA TRP A 34 -4.38 12.78 -2.93
C TRP A 34 -3.81 11.62 -2.10
N ALA A 35 -4.57 11.11 -1.12
CA ALA A 35 -4.12 10.02 -0.26
C ALA A 35 -3.82 8.73 -1.04
N PHE A 36 -4.61 8.45 -2.09
CA PHE A 36 -4.46 7.26 -2.95
C PHE A 36 -3.38 7.38 -4.02
N SER A 37 -2.85 8.58 -4.25
CA SER A 37 -1.89 8.85 -5.34
C SER A 37 -0.69 7.91 -5.32
N LYS A 38 -0.12 7.67 -4.14
CA LYS A 38 1.06 6.80 -3.92
C LYS A 38 0.75 5.33 -4.22
N ALA A 39 -0.38 4.84 -3.73
CA ALA A 39 -0.80 3.45 -3.93
C ALA A 39 -1.11 3.18 -5.41
N ILE A 40 -1.81 4.10 -6.06
CA ILE A 40 -2.13 4.00 -7.48
C ILE A 40 -0.88 4.16 -8.33
N GLY A 41 0.02 5.09 -7.99
CA GLY A 41 1.29 5.24 -8.71
C GLY A 41 2.15 3.99 -8.65
N THR A 42 2.24 3.38 -7.47
CA THR A 42 2.93 2.12 -7.27
C THR A 42 2.30 0.98 -8.08
N ALA A 43 0.97 0.84 -8.01
CA ALA A 43 0.26 -0.19 -8.74
C ALA A 43 0.32 -0.01 -10.26
N VAL A 44 0.23 1.23 -10.76
CA VAL A 44 0.30 1.56 -12.19
C VAL A 44 1.70 1.29 -12.73
N LEU A 45 2.76 1.70 -12.03
CA LEU A 45 4.12 1.36 -12.46
C LEU A 45 4.31 -0.15 -12.53
N ALA A 46 3.96 -0.87 -11.46
CA ALA A 46 4.08 -2.32 -11.41
C ALA A 46 3.30 -2.99 -12.55
N PHE A 47 2.07 -2.56 -12.81
CA PHE A 47 1.23 -3.08 -13.89
C PHE A 47 1.83 -2.80 -15.28
N CYS A 48 2.25 -1.56 -15.53
CA CYS A 48 2.83 -1.14 -16.80
C CYS A 48 4.18 -1.80 -17.09
N VAL A 49 4.90 -2.29 -16.06
CA VAL A 49 6.09 -3.13 -16.24
C VAL A 49 5.70 -4.58 -16.44
N TRP A 50 4.81 -5.12 -15.59
CA TRP A 50 4.41 -6.53 -15.59
C TRP A 50 3.72 -6.94 -16.89
N PHE A 51 2.76 -6.15 -17.35
CA PHE A 51 1.87 -6.52 -18.45
C PHE A 51 2.62 -6.69 -19.78
N PRO A 52 3.46 -5.73 -20.24
CA PRO A 52 4.23 -5.92 -21.48
C PRO A 52 5.21 -7.08 -21.39
N LEU A 53 5.87 -7.27 -20.24
CA LEU A 53 6.82 -8.37 -20.04
C LEU A 53 6.13 -9.75 -20.06
N MET A 54 4.89 -9.83 -19.59
CA MET A 54 4.08 -11.05 -19.66
C MET A 54 3.60 -11.37 -21.07
N CYS A 55 3.16 -10.35 -21.82
CA CYS A 55 2.70 -10.53 -23.18
C CYS A 55 3.87 -10.78 -24.16
N LEU A 56 5.02 -10.13 -23.94
CA LEU A 56 6.17 -10.12 -24.83
C LEU A 56 7.39 -10.71 -24.14
N ARG A 57 7.45 -12.05 -24.10
CA ARG A 57 8.48 -12.81 -23.36
C ARG A 57 9.94 -12.53 -23.77
N PHE A 58 10.16 -11.94 -24.94
CA PHE A 58 11.51 -11.56 -25.39
C PHE A 58 12.03 -10.29 -24.72
N LEU A 59 11.17 -9.45 -24.12
CA LEU A 59 11.59 -8.23 -23.46
C LEU A 59 12.35 -8.57 -22.16
N PRO A 60 13.51 -7.94 -21.90
CA PRO A 60 14.28 -8.20 -20.70
C PRO A 60 13.68 -7.45 -19.51
N PHE A 61 13.42 -8.18 -18.42
CA PHE A 61 13.17 -7.57 -17.12
C PHE A 61 14.49 -7.03 -16.57
N SER A 62 14.83 -5.81 -16.97
CA SER A 62 16.06 -5.11 -16.58
C SER A 62 15.74 -3.79 -15.86
N GLN A 63 16.72 -3.26 -15.13
CA GLN A 63 16.61 -1.94 -14.49
C GLN A 63 16.30 -0.85 -15.52
N PHE A 64 16.90 -0.91 -16.71
CA PHE A 64 16.63 0.04 -17.81
C PHE A 64 15.20 -0.05 -18.33
N PHE A 65 14.64 -1.26 -18.42
CA PHE A 65 13.25 -1.43 -18.85
C PHE A 65 12.29 -0.77 -17.85
N VAL A 66 12.47 -1.04 -16.55
CA VAL A 66 11.67 -0.43 -15.48
C VAL A 66 11.83 1.10 -15.50
N ALA A 67 13.05 1.61 -15.65
CA ALA A 67 13.32 3.05 -15.76
C ALA A 67 12.64 3.67 -17.01
N GLY A 68 12.65 2.97 -18.14
CA GLY A 68 11.98 3.40 -19.37
C GLY A 68 10.47 3.52 -19.19
N VAL A 69 9.83 2.55 -18.53
CA VAL A 69 8.39 2.63 -18.20
C VAL A 69 8.13 3.80 -17.23
N PHE A 70 8.96 3.98 -16.21
CA PHE A 70 8.85 5.11 -15.29
C PHE A 70 8.94 6.47 -16.01
N LEU A 71 9.92 6.64 -16.90
CA LEU A 71 10.08 7.87 -17.68
C LEU A 71 8.92 8.12 -18.64
N LEU A 72 8.34 7.06 -19.21
CA LEU A 72 7.15 7.15 -20.04
C LEU A 72 5.92 7.59 -19.23
N LEU A 73 5.73 7.05 -18.02
CA LEU A 73 4.68 7.52 -17.11
C LEU A 73 4.91 8.98 -16.70
N LEU A 74 6.16 9.37 -16.44
CA LEU A 74 6.51 10.77 -16.15
C LEU A 74 6.22 11.70 -17.34
N ALA A 75 6.46 11.27 -18.58
CA ALA A 75 6.11 12.05 -19.76
C ALA A 75 4.59 12.26 -19.88
N PHE A 76 3.80 11.22 -19.64
CA PHE A 76 2.33 11.34 -19.60
C PHE A 76 1.85 12.21 -18.43
N ASN A 77 2.52 12.14 -17.28
CA ASN A 77 2.25 13.00 -16.14
C ASN A 77 2.38 14.48 -16.49
N ILE A 78 3.44 14.89 -17.19
CA ILE A 78 3.66 16.29 -17.56
C ILE A 78 2.48 16.83 -18.38
N ILE A 79 2.00 16.06 -19.35
CA ILE A 79 0.85 16.42 -20.18
C ILE A 79 -0.42 16.52 -19.32
N GLY A 80 -0.65 15.54 -18.45
CA GLY A 80 -1.78 15.52 -17.53
C GLY A 80 -1.76 16.70 -16.56
N PHE A 81 -0.60 16.99 -15.97
CA PHE A 81 -0.37 18.05 -15.00
C PHE A 81 -0.74 19.42 -15.60
N LEU A 82 -0.34 19.71 -16.84
CA LEU A 82 -0.70 20.97 -17.50
C LEU A 82 -2.22 21.17 -17.61
N ARG A 83 -2.99 20.08 -17.77
CA ARG A 83 -4.46 20.12 -17.84
C ARG A 83 -5.11 20.33 -16.48
N VAL A 84 -4.57 19.73 -15.41
CA VAL A 84 -5.18 19.76 -14.07
C VAL A 84 -4.49 20.69 -13.07
N ARG A 85 -3.46 21.45 -13.48
CA ARG A 85 -2.68 22.34 -12.59
C ARG A 85 -3.52 23.30 -11.77
N GLN A 86 -4.63 23.81 -12.33
CA GLN A 86 -5.53 24.72 -11.63
C GLN A 86 -6.28 24.00 -10.51
N THR A 87 -6.75 22.78 -10.77
CA THR A 87 -7.38 21.90 -9.79
C THR A 87 -6.40 21.54 -8.68
N ILE A 88 -5.17 21.12 -9.03
CA ILE A 88 -4.10 20.83 -8.05
C ILE A 88 -3.85 22.04 -7.16
N ALA A 89 -3.61 23.22 -7.75
CA ALA A 89 -3.36 24.43 -6.99
C ALA A 89 -4.53 24.79 -6.06
N LYS A 90 -5.78 24.54 -6.49
CA LYS A 90 -6.97 24.77 -5.67
C LYS A 90 -7.05 23.78 -4.49
N VAL A 91 -6.86 22.49 -4.74
CA VAL A 91 -6.82 21.46 -3.68
C VAL A 91 -5.73 21.79 -2.66
N MET A 92 -4.53 22.12 -3.14
CA MET A 92 -3.40 22.50 -2.28
C MET A 92 -3.71 23.72 -1.43
N ARG A 93 -4.31 24.78 -2.00
CA ARG A 93 -4.64 26.01 -1.25
C ARG A 93 -5.71 25.77 -0.18
N VAL A 94 -6.75 24.98 -0.49
CA VAL A 94 -7.88 24.75 0.42
C VAL A 94 -7.54 23.74 1.52
N ASN A 95 -6.78 22.69 1.17
CA ASN A 95 -6.55 21.53 2.02
C ASN A 95 -5.06 21.29 2.32
N PHE A 96 -4.22 22.33 2.31
CA PHE A 96 -2.78 22.23 2.54
C PHE A 96 -2.43 21.45 3.83
N THR A 97 -3.08 21.77 4.94
CA THR A 97 -2.83 21.11 6.22
C THR A 97 -3.19 19.62 6.18
N TYR A 98 -4.28 19.25 5.50
CA TYR A 98 -4.64 17.84 5.31
C TYR A 98 -3.59 17.11 4.47
N ILE A 99 -3.10 17.74 3.40
CA ILE A 99 -2.03 17.17 2.56
C ILE A 99 -0.79 16.92 3.42
N LEU A 100 -0.32 17.92 4.16
CA LEU A 100 0.86 17.77 5.03
C LEU A 100 0.68 16.64 6.06
N ILE A 101 -0.50 16.52 6.65
CA ILE A 101 -0.82 15.43 7.58
C ILE A 101 -0.82 14.09 6.85
N SER A 102 -1.42 13.99 5.67
CA SER A 102 -1.42 12.78 4.84
C SER A 102 0.01 12.33 4.50
N GLU A 103 0.89 13.27 4.15
CA GLU A 103 2.30 12.99 3.88
C GLU A 103 3.04 12.51 5.14
N THR A 104 2.77 13.16 6.26
CA THR A 104 3.35 12.78 7.56
C THR A 104 2.85 11.41 8.02
N VAL A 105 1.58 11.07 7.76
CA VAL A 105 1.01 9.75 8.05
C VAL A 105 1.70 8.67 7.22
N PHE A 106 1.85 8.89 5.91
CA PHE A 106 2.54 7.94 5.04
C PHE A 106 4.00 7.71 5.49
N ALA A 107 4.77 8.79 5.62
CA ALA A 107 6.16 8.73 6.02
C ALA A 107 6.31 8.15 7.44
N GLY A 108 5.51 8.62 8.39
CA GLY A 108 5.55 8.20 9.79
C GLY A 108 5.25 6.72 9.96
N MET A 109 4.24 6.18 9.28
CA MET A 109 3.87 4.77 9.40
C MET A 109 4.88 3.86 8.70
N MET A 110 5.36 4.24 7.51
CA MET A 110 6.43 3.50 6.82
C MET A 110 7.73 3.46 7.65
N LEU A 111 8.12 4.60 8.22
CA LEU A 111 9.32 4.68 9.08
C LEU A 111 9.12 3.94 10.40
N LEU A 112 7.93 3.98 10.99
CA LEU A 112 7.60 3.25 12.22
C LEU A 112 7.81 1.75 12.02
N LEU A 113 7.21 1.16 10.98
CA LEU A 113 7.38 -0.27 10.74
C LEU A 113 8.81 -0.62 10.34
N GLY A 114 9.45 0.21 9.51
CA GLY A 114 10.85 0.02 9.15
C GLY A 114 11.79 0.07 10.36
N TRP A 115 11.52 0.95 11.34
CA TRP A 115 12.25 1.02 12.59
C TRP A 115 12.02 -0.20 13.47
N ILE A 116 10.76 -0.66 13.64
CA ILE A 116 10.45 -1.90 14.38
C ILE A 116 11.20 -3.09 13.77
N ARG A 117 11.18 -3.23 12.43
CA ARG A 117 11.86 -4.31 11.72
C ARG A 117 13.39 -4.22 11.79
N SER A 118 13.95 -3.03 12.04
CA SER A 118 15.41 -2.86 12.15
C SER A 118 16.01 -3.58 13.36
N TYR A 119 15.21 -3.91 14.38
CA TYR A 119 15.65 -4.70 15.54
C TYR A 119 15.85 -6.18 15.23
N VAL A 120 15.05 -6.74 14.32
CA VAL A 120 15.13 -8.14 13.87
C VAL A 120 14.90 -8.19 12.36
N PRO A 121 15.90 -7.75 11.55
CA PRO A 121 15.75 -7.69 10.10
C PRO A 121 15.90 -9.06 9.42
N ASP A 122 16.34 -10.06 10.17
CA ASP A 122 16.64 -11.39 9.66
C ASP A 122 15.39 -12.11 9.18
N ILE A 123 15.52 -12.81 8.06
CA ILE A 123 14.46 -13.59 7.43
C ILE A 123 14.44 -14.97 8.10
N ARG A 124 13.69 -15.08 9.20
CA ARG A 124 13.65 -16.28 10.07
C ARG A 124 12.22 -16.80 10.21
N SER A 125 11.67 -17.38 9.14
CA SER A 125 10.39 -18.11 9.15
C SER A 125 10.21 -18.77 7.78
N PHE A 126 9.39 -19.82 7.69
CA PHE A 126 9.05 -20.45 6.42
C PHE A 126 8.38 -19.46 5.46
N GLU A 127 7.44 -18.66 5.95
CA GLU A 127 6.70 -17.68 5.12
C GLU A 127 7.59 -16.51 4.70
N MET A 128 8.39 -15.98 5.64
CA MET A 128 9.36 -14.93 5.34
C MET A 128 10.40 -15.38 4.29
N PHE A 129 10.86 -16.63 4.40
CA PHE A 129 11.81 -17.21 3.44
C PHE A 129 11.20 -17.35 2.05
N MET A 130 9.95 -17.83 1.96
CA MET A 130 9.22 -17.89 0.69
C MET A 130 9.02 -16.49 0.09
N ASP A 131 8.61 -15.51 0.90
CA ASP A 131 8.35 -14.16 0.38
C ASP A 131 9.61 -13.49 -0.17
N GLU A 132 10.72 -13.56 0.57
CA GLU A 132 11.99 -13.02 0.07
C GLU A 132 12.52 -13.83 -1.12
N GLY A 133 12.37 -15.16 -1.08
CA GLY A 133 12.77 -16.01 -2.17
C GLY A 133 12.01 -15.71 -3.47
N PHE A 134 10.72 -15.35 -3.41
CA PHE A 134 9.94 -14.96 -4.60
C PHE A 134 10.45 -13.62 -5.13
N ILE A 135 10.72 -12.65 -4.25
CA ILE A 135 11.34 -11.38 -4.64
C ILE A 135 12.70 -11.66 -5.30
N ALA A 136 13.54 -12.50 -4.71
CA ALA A 136 14.86 -12.86 -5.24
C ALA A 136 14.77 -13.60 -6.58
N ALA A 137 13.80 -14.51 -6.75
CA ALA A 137 13.55 -15.22 -7.99
C ALA A 137 13.07 -14.29 -9.10
N ILE A 138 12.14 -13.38 -8.81
CA ILE A 138 11.67 -12.34 -9.73
C ILE A 138 12.83 -11.42 -10.15
N MET A 139 13.61 -10.92 -9.18
CA MET A 139 14.71 -9.98 -9.46
C MET A 139 15.82 -10.60 -10.30
N ARG A 140 16.13 -11.90 -10.11
CA ARG A 140 17.13 -12.63 -10.90
C ARG A 140 16.62 -13.10 -12.26
N SER A 141 15.30 -13.22 -12.44
CA SER A 141 14.74 -13.67 -13.71
C SER A 141 14.98 -12.64 -14.82
N PRO A 142 15.59 -13.03 -15.96
CA PRO A 142 15.86 -12.11 -17.06
C PRO A 142 14.60 -11.80 -17.88
N HIS A 143 13.61 -12.70 -17.89
CA HIS A 143 12.35 -12.58 -18.60
C HIS A 143 11.18 -13.02 -17.69
N LEU A 144 9.96 -12.61 -18.02
CA LEU A 144 8.74 -13.09 -17.35
C LEU A 144 8.03 -14.15 -18.21
N PRO A 145 7.33 -15.13 -17.60
CA PRO A 145 7.10 -15.31 -16.15
C PRO A 145 8.38 -15.67 -15.37
N PRO A 146 8.48 -15.27 -14.09
CA PRO A 146 9.66 -15.52 -13.27
C PRO A 146 9.77 -17.00 -12.90
N ASN A 147 11.00 -17.50 -12.76
CA ASN A 147 11.23 -18.88 -12.33
C ASN A 147 10.78 -19.09 -10.88
N ASP A 148 10.23 -20.26 -10.60
CA ASP A 148 9.88 -20.70 -9.25
C ASP A 148 11.13 -21.14 -8.49
N MET A 149 11.22 -20.76 -7.21
CA MET A 149 12.35 -21.14 -6.37
C MET A 149 12.26 -22.59 -5.87
N TRP A 150 11.03 -23.10 -5.73
CA TRP A 150 10.70 -24.43 -5.22
C TRP A 150 10.60 -25.44 -6.35
N PHE A 151 10.16 -25.00 -7.53
CA PHE A 151 9.98 -25.88 -8.68
C PHE A 151 10.87 -25.48 -9.88
N SER A 152 12.12 -25.93 -9.83
CA SER A 152 13.13 -25.64 -10.84
C SER A 152 12.65 -25.91 -12.28
N GLY A 153 12.82 -24.93 -13.15
CA GLY A 153 12.44 -25.01 -14.57
C GLY A 153 10.99 -24.62 -14.86
N PHE A 154 10.18 -24.35 -13.83
CA PHE A 154 8.80 -23.91 -13.96
C PHE A 154 8.62 -22.49 -13.43
N PRO A 155 7.60 -21.76 -13.91
CA PRO A 155 7.29 -20.42 -13.40
C PRO A 155 6.59 -20.45 -12.05
N ILE A 156 6.66 -19.34 -11.30
CA ILE A 156 5.91 -19.17 -10.05
C ILE A 156 4.41 -19.37 -10.31
N ASN A 157 3.82 -20.39 -9.70
CA ASN A 157 2.38 -20.67 -9.78
C ASN A 157 1.65 -20.18 -8.53
N TYR A 158 1.84 -18.90 -8.21
CA TYR A 158 1.27 -18.24 -7.03
C TYR A 158 0.82 -16.82 -7.38
N TYR A 159 -0.04 -16.21 -6.57
CA TYR A 159 -0.33 -14.78 -6.70
C TYR A 159 0.85 -13.96 -6.18
N TYR A 160 1.74 -13.55 -7.07
CA TYR A 160 3.00 -12.88 -6.70
C TYR A 160 3.01 -11.37 -7.01
N TYR A 161 1.85 -10.75 -7.34
CA TYR A 161 1.83 -9.35 -7.79
C TYR A 161 2.37 -8.35 -6.74
N ALA A 162 2.16 -8.64 -5.45
CA ALA A 162 2.75 -7.87 -4.37
C ALA A 162 4.28 -7.98 -4.35
N HIS A 163 4.81 -9.20 -4.46
CA HIS A 163 6.25 -9.47 -4.60
C HIS A 163 6.83 -8.82 -5.84
N PHE A 164 6.11 -8.87 -6.97
CA PHE A 164 6.50 -8.24 -8.22
C PHE A 164 6.59 -6.72 -8.08
N THR A 165 5.61 -6.11 -7.42
CA THR A 165 5.58 -4.66 -7.17
C THR A 165 6.83 -4.24 -6.39
N VAL A 166 7.16 -4.95 -5.31
CA VAL A 166 8.36 -4.69 -4.52
C VAL A 166 9.63 -4.94 -5.34
N ALA A 167 9.70 -6.05 -6.07
CA ALA A 167 10.84 -6.41 -6.91
C ALA A 167 11.10 -5.38 -8.02
N ALA A 168 10.06 -4.85 -8.67
CA ALA A 168 10.19 -3.84 -9.72
C ALA A 168 10.76 -2.52 -9.16
N LEU A 169 10.25 -2.05 -8.03
CA LEU A 169 10.76 -0.85 -7.35
C LEU A 169 12.21 -1.05 -6.87
N ALA A 170 12.47 -2.18 -6.20
CA ALA A 170 13.81 -2.51 -5.71
C ALA A 170 14.83 -2.64 -6.83
N LYS A 171 14.44 -3.22 -7.99
CA LYS A 171 15.31 -3.33 -9.17
C LYS A 171 15.62 -1.97 -9.78
N LEU A 172 14.69 -1.03 -9.74
CA LEU A 172 14.95 0.36 -10.15
C LEU A 172 15.92 1.07 -9.20
N LEU A 173 15.76 0.84 -7.89
CA LEU A 173 16.60 1.40 -6.83
C LEU A 173 17.96 0.70 -6.66
N GLY A 174 18.16 -0.47 -7.26
CA GLY A 174 19.38 -1.27 -7.10
C GLY A 174 19.50 -1.94 -5.73
N GLN A 175 18.38 -2.21 -5.04
CA GLN A 175 18.38 -2.86 -3.72
C GLN A 175 18.57 -4.38 -3.83
N SER A 176 19.14 -5.00 -2.80
CA SER A 176 19.16 -6.46 -2.69
C SER A 176 17.75 -7.00 -2.34
N PRO A 177 17.43 -8.26 -2.69
CA PRO A 177 16.13 -8.86 -2.34
C PRO A 177 15.81 -8.84 -0.84
N SER A 178 16.80 -9.09 0.02
CA SER A 178 16.63 -9.04 1.49
C SER A 178 16.27 -7.65 2.04
N ILE A 179 16.80 -6.59 1.42
CA ILE A 179 16.46 -5.20 1.77
C ILE A 179 15.10 -4.85 1.18
N ALA A 180 14.84 -5.27 -0.06
CA ALA A 180 13.57 -5.06 -0.75
C ALA A 180 12.39 -5.66 0.02
N PHE A 181 12.56 -6.87 0.56
CA PHE A 181 11.58 -7.51 1.44
C PHE A 181 11.24 -6.63 2.65
N ASN A 182 12.23 -6.19 3.42
CA ASN A 182 11.99 -5.38 4.63
C ASN A 182 11.40 -3.99 4.32
N THR A 183 11.92 -3.32 3.29
CA THR A 183 11.44 -1.99 2.88
C THR A 183 10.08 -2.05 2.18
N GLY A 184 9.79 -3.13 1.46
CA GLY A 184 8.51 -3.37 0.79
C GLY A 184 7.36 -3.58 1.76
N ILE A 185 7.56 -4.31 2.87
CA ILE A 185 6.51 -4.47 3.91
C ILE A 185 6.23 -3.10 4.53
N SER A 186 7.29 -2.36 4.85
CA SER A 186 7.20 -1.02 5.40
C SER A 186 6.44 -0.06 4.46
N MET A 187 6.70 -0.16 3.16
CA MET A 187 5.98 0.57 2.12
C MET A 187 4.48 0.24 2.13
N PHE A 188 4.11 -1.04 2.08
CA PHE A 188 2.70 -1.43 2.09
C PHE A 188 1.98 -1.02 3.37
N TYR A 189 2.66 -1.05 4.51
CA TYR A 189 2.09 -0.55 5.77
C TYR A 189 1.80 0.94 5.73
N GLY A 190 2.75 1.75 5.25
CA GLY A 190 2.55 3.19 5.05
C GLY A 190 1.41 3.49 4.05
N LEU A 191 1.37 2.77 2.93
CA LEU A 191 0.31 2.90 1.92
C LEU A 191 -1.07 2.54 2.49
N THR A 192 -1.13 1.47 3.29
CA THR A 192 -2.38 1.05 3.94
C THR A 192 -2.87 2.11 4.92
N ALA A 193 -1.96 2.65 5.74
CA ALA A 193 -2.29 3.71 6.70
C ALA A 193 -2.83 4.98 6.03
N VAL A 194 -2.13 5.50 5.01
CA VAL A 194 -2.56 6.74 4.33
C VAL A 194 -3.86 6.53 3.54
N ASN A 195 -4.06 5.35 2.95
CA ASN A 195 -5.32 5.04 2.26
C ASN A 195 -6.50 4.95 3.23
N LEU A 196 -6.34 4.27 4.38
CA LEU A 196 -7.39 4.21 5.42
C LEU A 196 -7.72 5.60 5.96
N PHE A 197 -6.69 6.40 6.25
CA PHE A 197 -6.84 7.80 6.64
C PHE A 197 -7.62 8.61 5.59
N GLY A 198 -7.24 8.46 4.31
CA GLY A 198 -7.86 9.16 3.19
C GLY A 198 -9.30 8.76 2.95
N VAL A 199 -9.64 7.46 2.97
CA VAL A 199 -11.03 6.96 2.85
C VAL A 199 -11.91 7.66 3.88
N THR A 200 -11.54 7.58 5.16
CA THR A 200 -12.35 8.13 6.25
C THR A 200 -12.46 9.64 6.15
N CYS A 201 -11.35 10.34 5.87
CA CYS A 201 -11.38 11.79 5.75
C CYS A 201 -12.32 12.26 4.62
N ASN A 202 -12.28 11.60 3.47
CA ASN A 202 -13.15 11.90 2.35
C ASN A 202 -14.63 11.64 2.66
N ILE A 203 -14.96 10.47 3.24
CA ILE A 203 -16.35 10.11 3.58
C ILE A 203 -16.92 11.09 4.62
N VAL A 204 -16.17 11.34 5.70
CA VAL A 204 -16.62 12.20 6.80
C VAL A 204 -16.73 13.66 6.36
N SER A 205 -15.74 14.17 5.61
CA SER A 205 -15.79 15.54 5.07
C SER A 205 -16.99 15.74 4.14
N TRP A 206 -17.23 14.79 3.24
CA TRP A 206 -18.39 14.83 2.35
C TRP A 206 -19.71 14.77 3.13
N ALA A 207 -19.83 13.86 4.11
CA ALA A 207 -21.02 13.76 4.94
C ALA A 207 -21.33 15.05 5.72
N HIS A 208 -20.30 15.70 6.29
CA HIS A 208 -20.46 16.99 6.95
C HIS A 208 -20.88 18.09 5.98
N HIS A 209 -20.29 18.10 4.78
CA HIS A 209 -20.61 19.08 3.75
C HIS A 209 -22.06 18.95 3.27
N ALA A 210 -22.49 17.73 2.93
CA ALA A 210 -23.86 17.44 2.49
C ALA A 210 -24.90 17.80 3.57
N ARG A 211 -24.64 17.45 4.84
CA ARG A 211 -25.53 17.80 5.96
C ARG A 211 -25.63 19.30 6.18
N LYS A 212 -24.53 20.04 6.01
CA LYS A 212 -24.53 21.50 6.13
C LYS A 212 -25.29 22.14 4.97
N GLY A 213 -25.09 21.66 3.74
CA GLY A 213 -25.82 22.13 2.55
C GLY A 213 -27.33 21.96 2.70
N ALA A 214 -27.78 20.78 3.12
CA ALA A 214 -29.20 20.49 3.34
C ALA A 214 -29.86 21.39 4.41
N ARG A 215 -29.12 21.79 5.45
CA ARG A 215 -29.61 22.69 6.50
C ARG A 215 -29.72 24.15 6.05
N VAL A 216 -28.85 24.60 5.15
CA VAL A 216 -28.74 26.02 4.76
C VAL A 216 -29.59 26.32 3.52
N ASN A 217 -29.59 25.45 2.51
CA ASN A 217 -30.20 25.76 1.20
C ASN A 217 -31.59 25.11 1.00
N GLY A 218 -32.07 24.30 1.94
CA GLY A 218 -33.22 23.41 1.71
C GLY A 218 -32.87 22.26 0.75
N ALA A 219 -33.71 21.23 0.68
CA ALA A 219 -33.42 19.97 -0.02
C ALA A 219 -33.36 20.06 -1.57
N THR A 220 -33.36 21.27 -2.15
CA THR A 220 -33.63 21.50 -3.57
C THR A 220 -32.40 21.69 -4.45
N GLU A 221 -31.21 21.95 -3.88
CA GLU A 221 -30.00 22.21 -4.67
C GLU A 221 -28.98 21.07 -4.55
N VAL A 222 -28.96 20.18 -5.55
CA VAL A 222 -27.96 19.10 -5.65
C VAL A 222 -26.63 19.71 -6.09
N GLN A 223 -25.77 20.04 -5.13
CA GLN A 223 -24.41 20.51 -5.41
C GLN A 223 -23.59 19.41 -6.08
N ARG A 224 -22.91 19.77 -7.18
CA ARG A 224 -22.08 18.81 -7.91
C ARG A 224 -20.76 18.56 -7.16
N PRO A 225 -20.41 17.31 -6.82
CA PRO A 225 -19.20 16.98 -6.06
C PRO A 225 -17.91 17.48 -6.72
N ASP A 226 -17.87 17.44 -8.05
CA ASP A 226 -16.77 17.82 -8.93
C ASP A 226 -16.29 19.28 -8.79
N THR A 227 -17.16 20.19 -8.35
CA THR A 227 -16.86 21.63 -8.22
C THR A 227 -16.66 22.06 -6.76
N SER A 228 -17.05 21.19 -5.82
CA SER A 228 -16.97 21.41 -4.38
C SER A 228 -15.58 21.06 -3.81
N TYR A 229 -15.13 21.83 -2.82
CA TYR A 229 -13.86 21.60 -2.11
C TYR A 229 -14.08 21.75 -0.61
N PRO A 230 -14.75 20.77 0.03
CA PRO A 230 -15.02 20.86 1.46
C PRO A 230 -13.72 20.74 2.26
N PRO A 231 -13.59 21.48 3.39
CA PRO A 231 -12.39 21.44 4.22
C PRO A 231 -12.26 20.08 4.90
N LEU A 232 -11.13 19.41 4.69
CA LEU A 232 -10.85 18.07 5.22
C LEU A 232 -10.38 18.05 6.68
N LEU A 233 -9.95 19.19 7.22
CA LEU A 233 -9.31 19.26 8.54
C LEU A 233 -10.18 18.70 9.67
N ARG A 234 -11.50 18.90 9.61
CA ARG A 234 -12.44 18.39 10.63
C ARG A 234 -12.58 16.87 10.59
N ALA A 235 -12.23 16.23 9.48
CA ALA A 235 -12.31 14.80 9.31
C ALA A 235 -11.04 14.06 9.79
N VAL A 236 -9.94 14.79 10.00
CA VAL A 236 -8.63 14.24 10.41
C VAL A 236 -8.69 13.38 11.67
N PRO A 237 -9.38 13.77 12.77
CA PRO A 237 -9.45 12.93 13.97
C PRO A 237 -10.09 11.57 13.70
N TYR A 238 -11.09 11.52 12.81
CA TYR A 238 -11.73 10.28 12.39
C TYR A 238 -10.80 9.42 11.54
N GLY A 239 -9.98 10.02 10.68
CA GLY A 239 -8.93 9.32 9.93
C GLY A 239 -7.93 8.64 10.86
N PHE A 240 -7.43 9.35 11.88
CA PHE A 240 -6.55 8.76 12.89
C PHE A 240 -7.24 7.66 13.70
N LEU A 241 -8.50 7.85 14.06
CA LEU A 241 -9.28 6.83 14.74
C LEU A 241 -9.40 5.56 13.88
N THR A 242 -9.67 5.68 12.57
CA THR A 242 -9.71 4.53 11.66
C THR A 242 -8.36 3.83 11.59
N MET A 243 -7.25 4.57 11.49
CA MET A 243 -5.92 3.97 11.51
C MET A 243 -5.65 3.21 12.81
N LEU A 244 -5.98 3.80 13.96
CA LEU A 244 -5.80 3.17 15.27
C LEU A 244 -6.64 1.89 15.38
N MET A 245 -7.93 1.97 15.02
CA MET A 245 -8.83 0.82 15.08
C MET A 245 -8.39 -0.30 14.14
N ALA A 246 -8.01 0.02 12.90
CA ALA A 246 -7.67 -0.99 11.91
C ALA A 246 -6.26 -1.55 12.09
N LEU A 247 -5.24 -0.69 12.20
CA LEU A 247 -3.84 -1.11 12.17
C LEU A 247 -3.28 -1.51 13.53
N VAL A 248 -3.78 -0.94 14.61
CA VAL A 248 -3.26 -1.19 15.97
C VAL A 248 -4.17 -2.14 16.72
N LEU A 249 -5.46 -1.83 16.83
CA LEU A 249 -6.39 -2.68 17.57
C LEU A 249 -6.82 -3.90 16.75
N GLY A 250 -7.00 -3.75 15.43
CA GLY A 250 -7.39 -4.82 14.52
C GLY A 250 -8.68 -5.51 14.99
N ASN A 251 -8.58 -6.81 15.26
CA ASN A 251 -9.66 -7.64 15.80
C ASN A 251 -9.76 -7.60 17.35
N LEU A 252 -9.03 -6.71 18.02
CA LEU A 252 -8.89 -6.57 19.48
C LEU A 252 -8.24 -7.78 20.19
N ALA A 253 -7.69 -8.75 19.45
CA ALA A 253 -7.10 -9.94 20.04
C ALA A 253 -5.93 -9.62 20.98
N ALA A 254 -5.06 -8.69 20.59
CA ALA A 254 -3.96 -8.20 21.44
C ALA A 254 -4.47 -7.64 22.77
N THR A 255 -5.58 -6.91 22.76
CA THR A 255 -6.19 -6.35 23.96
C THR A 255 -6.84 -7.42 24.84
N GLN A 256 -7.52 -8.39 24.21
CA GLN A 256 -8.16 -9.51 24.92
C GLN A 256 -7.12 -10.41 25.60
N GLN A 257 -6.07 -10.82 24.89
CA GLN A 257 -5.01 -11.65 25.44
C GLN A 257 -4.26 -10.94 26.57
N TRP A 258 -3.94 -9.65 26.41
CA TRP A 258 -3.32 -8.85 27.47
C TRP A 258 -4.17 -8.83 28.75
N TRP A 259 -5.48 -8.70 28.61
CA TRP A 259 -6.42 -8.71 29.73
C TRP A 259 -6.47 -10.09 30.40
N GLU A 260 -6.58 -11.17 29.62
CA GLU A 260 -6.61 -12.55 30.11
C GLU A 260 -5.31 -12.95 30.82
N GLN A 261 -4.17 -12.51 30.29
CA GLN A 261 -2.85 -12.75 30.87
C GLN A 261 -2.50 -11.80 32.02
N HIS A 262 -3.48 -11.03 32.53
CA HIS A 262 -3.31 -10.12 33.67
C HIS A 262 -2.16 -9.11 33.50
N GLY A 263 -1.93 -8.67 32.27
CA GLY A 263 -0.96 -7.63 31.96
C GLY A 263 0.42 -8.13 31.51
N ASP A 264 0.62 -9.43 31.31
CA ASP A 264 1.84 -9.95 30.70
C ASP A 264 1.89 -9.60 29.20
N TRP A 265 3.04 -9.07 28.76
CA TRP A 265 3.31 -8.69 27.36
C TRP A 265 4.36 -9.60 26.71
N THR A 266 4.87 -10.59 27.44
CA THR A 266 5.99 -11.42 26.98
C THR A 266 5.56 -12.50 25.99
N GLN A 267 4.27 -12.87 25.98
CA GLN A 267 3.74 -13.91 25.11
C GLN A 267 2.48 -13.45 24.41
N PHE A 268 2.54 -13.36 23.08
CA PHE A 268 1.36 -13.11 22.26
C PHE A 268 1.09 -14.31 21.35
N ASP A 269 -0.10 -14.89 21.46
CA ASP A 269 -0.55 -15.98 20.61
C ASP A 269 -1.07 -15.39 19.30
N TRP A 270 -0.29 -15.57 18.24
CA TRP A 270 -0.64 -15.14 16.88
C TRP A 270 -1.66 -16.08 16.21
N PHE A 271 -1.73 -17.35 16.59
CA PHE A 271 -2.48 -18.37 15.87
C PHE A 271 -3.95 -18.39 16.25
N THR A 272 -4.28 -18.41 17.54
CA THR A 272 -5.68 -18.38 18.01
C THR A 272 -6.49 -17.25 17.36
N PRO A 273 -6.04 -15.99 17.34
CA PRO A 273 -6.81 -14.90 16.73
C PRO A 273 -6.85 -14.94 15.20
N SER A 274 -6.00 -15.74 14.55
CA SER A 274 -6.07 -16.00 13.11
C SER A 274 -7.03 -17.12 12.74
N ARG A 275 -7.49 -17.95 13.68
CA ARG A 275 -8.32 -19.14 13.42
C ARG A 275 -9.76 -18.97 13.92
N VAL A 276 -10.36 -17.80 13.67
CA VAL A 276 -11.73 -17.47 14.09
C VAL A 276 -12.79 -18.25 13.31
N VAL A 277 -12.55 -18.50 12.02
CA VAL A 277 -13.44 -19.32 11.17
C VAL A 277 -12.77 -20.67 10.91
N ASP A 278 -13.51 -21.75 11.15
CA ASP A 278 -13.00 -23.13 11.02
C ASP A 278 -12.32 -23.37 9.67
N ARG A 279 -11.14 -23.98 9.71
CA ARG A 279 -10.32 -24.33 8.52
C ARG A 279 -9.94 -23.13 7.64
N THR A 280 -9.90 -21.93 8.23
CA THR A 280 -9.43 -20.72 7.54
C THR A 280 -8.39 -20.00 8.38
N ILE A 281 -7.54 -19.24 7.69
CA ILE A 281 -6.64 -18.26 8.30
C ILE A 281 -7.26 -16.89 8.05
N ASN A 282 -7.50 -16.14 9.14
CA ASN A 282 -8.12 -14.83 9.16
C ASN A 282 -7.08 -13.84 9.64
N GLU A 283 -6.48 -13.12 8.72
CA GLU A 283 -5.49 -12.12 9.10
C GLU A 283 -6.16 -10.85 9.61
N PHE A 284 -5.53 -10.26 10.62
CA PHE A 284 -5.78 -8.90 11.05
C PHE A 284 -4.52 -8.07 10.76
N PRO A 285 -4.61 -6.75 10.59
CA PRO A 285 -3.49 -5.98 10.04
C PRO A 285 -2.16 -6.15 10.78
N ALA A 286 -2.16 -6.20 12.11
CA ALA A 286 -0.94 -6.49 12.88
C ALA A 286 -0.34 -7.88 12.55
N PHE A 287 -1.17 -8.91 12.33
CA PHE A 287 -0.74 -10.23 11.87
C PHE A 287 -0.18 -10.19 10.44
N SER A 288 -0.78 -9.45 9.51
CA SER A 288 -0.24 -9.38 8.13
C SER A 288 1.14 -8.69 8.07
N PHE A 289 1.40 -7.71 8.94
CA PHE A 289 2.62 -6.89 8.86
C PHE A 289 3.77 -7.29 9.81
N LEU A 290 3.48 -7.99 10.93
CA LEU A 290 4.49 -8.30 11.96
C LEU A 290 5.07 -9.73 11.84
N PRO A 291 4.29 -10.82 11.91
CA PRO A 291 4.79 -12.19 11.68
C PRO A 291 5.07 -12.51 10.19
N VAL A 292 4.67 -11.60 9.28
CA VAL A 292 4.97 -11.56 7.84
C VAL A 292 4.34 -12.66 6.99
N SER A 293 3.41 -12.24 6.13
CA SER A 293 3.10 -12.92 4.89
C SER A 293 2.62 -11.90 3.86
N TYR A 294 3.30 -11.82 2.72
CA TYR A 294 2.76 -11.14 1.53
C TYR A 294 1.67 -11.97 0.84
N THR A 295 1.42 -13.20 1.31
CA THR A 295 0.80 -14.27 0.53
C THR A 295 -0.58 -14.72 0.98
N HIS A 296 -1.14 -14.28 2.10
CA HIS A 296 -2.35 -14.96 2.62
C HIS A 296 -3.68 -14.43 2.05
N LEU A 297 -3.97 -14.86 0.82
CA LEU A 297 -5.32 -15.09 0.33
C LEU A 297 -5.42 -16.54 -0.21
N ARG A 298 -5.63 -17.47 0.73
CA ARG A 298 -6.11 -18.87 0.54
C ARG A 298 -5.07 -19.90 0.08
N ALA A 299 -4.70 -20.80 1.00
CA ALA A 299 -4.35 -22.18 0.67
C ALA A 299 -5.26 -23.12 1.46
N HIS A 300 -5.94 -24.02 0.77
CA HIS A 300 -6.78 -25.05 1.35
C HIS A 300 -5.93 -25.97 2.25
N GLU A 301 -6.18 -25.96 3.56
CA GLU A 301 -5.83 -27.09 4.44
C GLU A 301 -6.78 -28.25 4.11
N THR A 302 -6.46 -29.01 3.06
CA THR A 302 -6.94 -30.39 2.93
C THR A 302 -5.82 -31.30 3.41
N ALA A 303 -6.18 -32.26 4.27
CA ALA A 303 -5.29 -33.16 5.03
C ALA A 303 -4.29 -34.01 4.21
N SER A 304 -4.14 -33.78 2.91
CA SER A 304 -3.41 -34.61 1.98
C SER A 304 -2.27 -33.89 1.24
N TYR A 305 -2.17 -32.56 1.28
CA TYR A 305 -1.06 -31.84 0.61
C TYR A 305 -0.63 -30.60 1.39
N LEU A 306 0.58 -30.67 1.96
CA LEU A 306 1.36 -29.48 2.33
C LEU A 306 1.85 -28.86 1.02
N VAL A 307 1.29 -27.72 0.64
CA VAL A 307 1.93 -26.81 -0.31
C VAL A 307 2.38 -25.62 0.53
N CYS A 308 3.66 -25.66 0.93
CA CYS A 308 4.41 -24.47 1.31
C CYS A 308 4.79 -23.70 0.04
#